data_AF-A0A1T4XKE2-F1
#
_entry.id   AF-A0A1T4XKE2-F1
#
_cell.length_a   1.000
_cell.length_b   1.000
_cell.length_c   1.000
_cell.angle_alpha   90.00
_cell.angle_beta   90.00
_cell.angle_gamma   90.00
#
_symmetry.space_group_name_H-M   'P 1'
#
loop_
_entity.id
_entity.type
_entity.pdbx_description
1 polymer ?
#
loop_
_entity_poly.entity_id
_entity_poly.type
_entity_poly.pdbx_seq_one_letter_code
_entity_poly.pdbx_strand_id
1 'polypeptide(L)' 'MDLSDGLRDSLKAYLGWGKPRLDCFVSMLLALLNARQMNLSLLAVHIDSDTEIASRYRRMQRFFSQVFFDYNDIAHLI' A
#
# COMPACT_ATOMS: atom_id res chain seq x y z
N MET A 1 12.10 -0.09 -14.97
CA MET A 1 11.60 0.42 -13.68
C MET A 1 10.12 0.11 -13.69
N ASP A 2 9.68 -0.80 -12.82
CA ASP A 2 8.26 -1.15 -12.73
C ASP A 2 7.47 0.05 -12.18
N LEU A 3 6.18 0.18 -12.53
CA LEU A 3 5.29 1.23 -12.01
C LEU A 3 5.28 1.22 -10.47
N SER A 4 5.35 0.02 -9.89
CA SER A 4 5.42 -0.18 -8.44
C SER A 4 6.68 0.44 -7.82
N ASP A 5 7.83 0.36 -8.51
CA ASP A 5 9.09 0.93 -8.05
C ASP A 5 9.05 2.46 -8.09
N GLY A 6 8.54 3.05 -9.17
CA GLY A 6 8.45 4.51 -9.29
C GLY A 6 7.48 5.15 -8.31
N LEU A 7 6.35 4.49 -8.04
CA LEU A 7 5.41 4.95 -7.02
C LEU A 7 6.03 4.86 -5.62
N ARG A 8 6.75 3.77 -5.32
CA ARG A 8 7.44 3.60 -4.03
C ARG A 8 8.47 4.70 -3.79
N ASP A 9 9.29 5.01 -4.78
CA ASP A 9 10.34 6.01 -4.66
C ASP A 9 9.77 7.42 -4.47
N SER A 10 8.68 7.73 -5.18
CA SER A 10 7.96 9.01 -5.03
C SER A 10 7.41 9.16 -3.62
N LEU A 11 6.78 8.12 -3.06
CA LEU A 11 6.18 8.17 -1.72
C LEU A 11 7.21 8.14 -0.59
N LYS A 12 8.36 7.47 -0.82
CA LYS A 12 9.44 7.37 0.17
C LYS A 12 9.98 8.75 0.59
N ALA A 13 9.98 9.72 -0.32
CA ALA A 13 10.48 11.07 -0.05
C ALA A 13 9.63 11.84 0.98
N TYR A 14 8.36 11.48 1.14
CA TYR A 14 7.41 12.26 1.94
C TYR A 14 6.93 11.53 3.20
N LEU A 15 6.76 10.20 3.16
CA LEU A 15 6.06 9.47 4.22
C LEU A 15 6.94 9.02 5.39
N GLY A 16 8.27 9.08 5.27
CA GLY A 16 9.20 8.58 6.31
C GLY A 16 9.06 7.08 6.64
N TRP A 17 8.31 6.31 5.84
CA TRP A 17 8.01 4.91 6.12
C TRP A 17 9.12 3.96 5.66
N GLY A 18 9.33 2.89 6.43
CA GLY A 18 10.22 1.80 6.04
C GLY A 18 9.70 1.02 4.82
N LYS A 19 10.61 0.37 4.08
CA LYS A 19 10.31 -0.39 2.86
C LYS A 19 9.10 -1.33 2.98
N PRO A 20 8.93 -2.15 4.04
CA PRO A 20 7.78 -3.06 4.13
C PRO A 20 6.41 -2.38 4.15
N ARG A 21 6.34 -1.17 4.73
CA ARG A 21 5.12 -0.34 4.79
C ARG A 21 4.85 0.29 3.43
N LEU A 22 5.86 0.86 2.80
CA LEU A 22 5.76 1.42 1.45
C LEU A 22 5.33 0.34 0.44
N ASP A 23 5.95 -0.83 0.47
CA ASP A 23 5.57 -1.97 -0.39
C ASP A 23 4.10 -2.35 -0.20
N CYS A 24 3.66 -2.47 1.05
CA CYS A 24 2.26 -2.80 1.35
C CYS A 24 1.30 -1.73 0.82
N PHE A 25 1.66 -0.46 1.01
CA PHE A 25 0.82 0.66 0.62
C PHE A 25 0.75 0.80 -0.91
N VAL A 26 1.88 0.68 -1.62
CA VAL A 26 1.93 0.68 -3.09
C VAL A 26 1.09 -0.45 -3.67
N SER A 27 1.25 -1.69 -3.18
CA SER A 27 0.43 -2.82 -3.63
C SER A 27 -1.06 -2.58 -3.40
N MET A 28 -1.42 -1.95 -2.27
CA MET A 28 -2.81 -1.63 -1.94
C MET A 28 -3.38 -0.52 -2.83
N LEU A 29 -2.60 0.52 -3.15
CA LEU A 29 -3.01 1.57 -4.08
C LEU A 29 -3.25 1.01 -5.49
N LEU A 30 -2.34 0.15 -5.98
CA LEU A 30 -2.51 -0.51 -7.28
C LEU A 30 -3.73 -1.43 -7.28
N ALA A 31 -3.95 -2.20 -6.21
CA ALA A 31 -5.15 -3.02 -6.05
C ALA A 31 -6.42 -2.15 -6.01
N LEU A 32 -6.38 -0.97 -5.38
CA LEU A 32 -7.50 -0.05 -5.30
C LEU A 32 -7.87 0.53 -6.67
N LEU A 33 -6.90 0.84 -7.52
CA LEU A 33 -7.15 1.30 -8.89
C LEU A 33 -7.90 0.24 -9.72
N ASN A 34 -7.62 -1.04 -9.47
CA ASN A 34 -8.29 -2.15 -10.13
C ASN A 34 -9.67 -2.44 -9.53
N ALA A 35 -9.75 -2.59 -8.20
CA ALA A 35 -10.97 -2.94 -7.47
C ALA A 35 -11.99 -1.81 -7.42
N ARG A 36 -11.54 -0.55 -7.51
CA ARG A 36 -12.33 0.69 -7.39
C ARG A 36 -13.17 0.78 -6.11
N GLN A 37 -12.82 0.00 -5.10
CA GLN A 37 -13.52 -0.08 -3.82
C GLN A 37 -12.53 -0.30 -2.68
N MET A 38 -12.77 0.38 -1.56
CA MET A 38 -12.01 0.25 -0.32
C MET A 38 -12.48 -0.96 0.50
N ASN A 39 -12.42 -2.16 -0.09
CA ASN A 39 -12.74 -3.42 0.58
C ASN A 39 -11.49 -4.28 0.68
N LEU A 40 -10.96 -4.50 1.89
CA LEU A 40 -9.71 -5.24 2.11
C LEU A 40 -9.74 -6.67 1.54
N SER A 41 -10.88 -7.35 1.60
CA SER A 41 -11.00 -8.70 1.04
C SER A 41 -10.91 -8.66 -0.49
N LEU A 42 -11.55 -7.66 -1.12
CA LEU A 42 -11.46 -7.46 -2.57
C LEU A 42 -10.05 -7.03 -3.00
N LEU A 43 -9.42 -6.13 -2.24
CA LEU A 43 -8.05 -5.69 -2.50
C LEU A 43 -7.06 -6.86 -2.41
N ALA A 44 -7.26 -7.79 -1.46
CA ALA A 44 -6.37 -8.95 -1.32
C ALA A 44 -6.36 -9.85 -2.56
N VAL A 45 -7.49 -9.94 -3.28
CA VAL A 45 -7.60 -10.67 -4.55
C VAL A 45 -6.87 -9.93 -5.69
N HIS A 46 -6.86 -8.60 -5.67
CA HIS A 46 -6.28 -7.77 -6.73
C HIS A 46 -4.80 -7.41 -6.55
N ILE A 47 -4.20 -7.71 -5.39
CA ILE A 47 -2.75 -7.53 -5.18
C ILE A 47 -2.01 -8.56 -6.04
N ASP A 48 -1.14 -8.11 -6.93
CA ASP A 48 -0.28 -8.99 -7.72
C ASP A 48 0.89 -9.53 -6.87
N SER A 49 0.86 -10.81 -6.53
CA SER A 49 1.82 -11.50 -5.66
C SER A 49 1.62 -13.01 -5.75
N ASP A 50 2.64 -13.82 -5.44
CA ASP A 50 2.50 -15.29 -5.33
C ASP A 50 2.03 -15.76 -3.93
N THR A 51 1.88 -14.84 -2.97
CA THR A 51 1.50 -15.18 -1.59
C THR A 51 0.02 -15.54 -1.46
N GLU A 52 -0.37 -16.35 -0.48
CA GLU A 52 -1.80 -16.65 -0.26
C GLU A 52 -2.65 -15.38 -0.03
N ILE A 53 -3.87 -15.34 -0.55
CA ILE A 53 -4.82 -14.22 -0.38
C ILE A 53 -5.02 -13.90 1.10
N ALA A 54 -5.15 -14.92 1.96
CA ALA A 54 -5.28 -14.75 3.41
C ALA A 54 -4.04 -14.09 4.04
N SER A 55 -2.86 -14.30 3.50
CA SER A 55 -1.61 -13.66 3.94
C SER A 55 -1.53 -12.20 3.49
N ARG A 56 -1.99 -11.89 2.26
CA ARG A 56 -2.13 -10.52 1.76
C ARG A 56 -3.12 -9.71 2.60
N TYR A 57 -4.27 -10.29 2.90
CA TYR A 57 -5.29 -9.69 3.77
C TYR A 57 -4.72 -9.36 5.16
N ARG A 58 -4.05 -10.32 5.81
CA ARG A 58 -3.39 -10.12 7.10
C ARG A 58 -2.30 -9.04 7.05
N ARG A 59 -1.58 -8.90 5.93
CA ARG A 59 -0.59 -7.84 5.75
C ARG A 59 -1.24 -6.44 5.77
N MET A 60 -2.37 -6.28 5.09
CA MET A 60 -3.13 -5.02 5.12
C MET A 60 -3.71 -4.72 6.50
N GLN A 61 -4.25 -5.72 7.20
CA GLN A 61 -4.72 -5.53 8.58
C GLN A 61 -3.58 -5.06 9.49
N ARG A 62 -2.41 -5.69 9.41
CA ARG A 62 -1.23 -5.25 10.16
C ARG A 62 -0.81 -3.84 9.80
N PHE A 63 -0.81 -3.50 8.51
CA PHE A 63 -0.50 -2.15 8.04
C PHE A 63 -1.40 -1.11 8.72
N PHE A 64 -2.73 -1.26 8.64
CA PHE A 64 -3.65 -0.30 9.28
C PHE A 64 -3.58 -0.31 10.81
N SER A 65 -3.19 -1.43 11.44
CA SER A 65 -3.01 -1.47 12.89
C SER A 65 -1.72 -0.81 13.39
N GLN A 66 -0.72 -0.63 12.53
CA GLN A 66 0.63 -0.19 12.91
C GLN A 66 1.08 1.12 12.26
N VAL A 67 0.43 1.53 11.19
CA VAL A 67 0.81 2.72 10.42
C VAL A 67 -0.05 3.90 10.86
N PHE A 68 0.64 4.93 11.34
CA PHE A 68 0.07 6.24 11.55
C PHE A 68 0.31 7.08 10.30
N PHE A 69 -0.73 7.73 9.80
CA PHE A 69 -0.65 8.68 8.70
C PHE A 69 -0.45 10.07 9.29
N ASP A 70 0.79 10.58 9.24
CA ASP A 70 1.05 11.97 9.61
C ASP A 70 0.43 12.88 8.55
N TYR A 71 -0.47 13.75 8.99
CA TYR A 71 -1.17 14.67 8.10
C TYR A 71 -0.22 15.67 7.43
N ASN A 72 0.89 16.03 8.06
CA ASN A 72 1.89 16.91 7.45
C ASN A 72 2.61 16.19 6.31
N ASP A 73 2.99 14.93 6.53
CA ASP A 73 3.64 14.10 5.50
C ASP A 73 2.72 13.90 4.29
N ILE A 74 1.42 13.68 4.53
CA ILE A 74 0.42 13.55 3.46
C ILE A 74 0.18 14.87 2.74
N ALA A 75 0.19 16.00 3.46
CA ALA A 75 -0.02 17.32 2.85
C ALA A 75 1.05 17.68 1.81
N HIS A 76 2.26 17.12 1.91
CA HIS A 76 3.30 17.32 0.90
C HIS A 76 3.03 16.61 -0.45
N LEU A 77 2.02 15.74 -0.53
CA LEU A 77 1.67 14.98 -1.74
C LEU A 77 0.63 15.68 -2.64
N ILE A 78 0.04 16.81 -2.22
CA ILE A 78 -1.05 17.53 -2.91
C ILE A 78 -0.63 18.99 -3.12
#